data_AF-A0A1V2TEA7-F1
#
_entry.id   AF-A0A1V2TEA7-F1
#
_cell.length_a   1.000
_cell.length_b   1.000
_cell.length_c   1.000
_cell.angle_alpha   90.00
_cell.angle_beta   90.00
_cell.angle_gamma   90.00
#
_symmetry.space_group_name_H-M   'P 1'
#
loop_
_entity.id
_entity.type
_entity.pdbx_description
1 polymer ?
#
loop_
_entity_poly.entity_id
_entity_poly.type
_entity_poly.pdbx_seq_one_letter_code
_entity_poly.pdbx_strand_id
1 'polypeptide(L)'
;MTVSLSDADLWVLDAMLAPIRTWASPRYYGLENIPAEGPVLLVGNHNLLGGFDAPLLLPEVLRRRGRLIRGLAEHVLIGAPGVRHLLQYYGAVRGTRANCRALLEAGEAVIVFPGGGREAVRRKGEKYQLRWEGRTGFARMAIETGAPIVPVAMIGIDDAYDILVDGDHLALRPLRWLVEALGINAELTPPLLKGIGPTWIPRPERFYFSAGAPIDPAPWRDATDLDEAAVQLGAVVRKSLQEELTFLFAEREGDTGRTLAGRVRDMLPF
;
A
#
# COMPACT_ATOMS: atom_id res chain seq x y z
N MET A 1 5.66 21.97 3.65
CA MET A 1 6.90 21.61 4.36
C MET A 1 7.63 20.60 3.50
N THR A 2 8.77 20.99 2.95
CA THR A 2 9.72 20.08 2.32
C THR A 2 10.22 19.11 3.37
N VAL A 3 9.99 17.81 3.15
CA VAL A 3 10.52 16.75 4.01
C VAL A 3 11.72 16.18 3.29
N SER A 4 12.88 16.23 3.95
CA SER A 4 14.12 15.61 3.48
C SER A 4 14.60 14.68 4.57
N LEU A 5 14.88 13.42 4.20
CA LEU A 5 15.47 12.44 5.10
C LEU A 5 16.99 12.48 4.93
N SER A 6 17.71 12.53 6.04
CA SER A 6 19.17 12.42 6.07
C SER A 6 19.62 10.98 5.91
N ASP A 7 20.91 10.76 5.62
CA ASP A 7 21.49 9.41 5.57
C ASP A 7 21.35 8.67 6.90
N ALA A 8 21.39 9.40 8.03
CA ALA A 8 21.16 8.83 9.35
C ALA A 8 19.71 8.33 9.51
N ASP A 9 18.73 9.06 8.97
CA ASP A 9 17.32 8.65 9.01
C ASP A 9 17.10 7.37 8.19
N LEU A 10 17.74 7.30 7.01
CA LEU A 10 17.68 6.11 6.16
C LEU A 10 18.34 4.90 6.82
N TRP A 11 19.48 5.11 7.47
CA TRP A 11 20.16 4.05 8.20
C TRP A 11 19.31 3.52 9.37
N VAL A 12 18.68 4.40 10.15
CA VAL A 12 17.77 4.00 11.24
C VAL A 12 16.59 3.22 10.67
N LEU A 13 15.98 3.72 9.59
CA LEU A 13 14.86 3.06 8.94
C LEU A 13 15.24 1.67 8.40
N ASP A 14 16.42 1.54 7.80
CA ASP A 14 16.94 0.27 7.31
C ASP A 14 17.21 -0.72 8.45
N ALA A 15 17.80 -0.27 9.56
CA ALA A 15 18.03 -1.10 10.72
C ALA A 15 16.71 -1.59 11.34
N MET A 16 15.70 -0.71 11.43
CA MET A 16 14.36 -1.06 11.92
C MET A 16 13.66 -2.08 11.00
N LEU A 17 13.81 -1.94 9.69
CA LEU A 17 13.15 -2.79 8.70
C LEU A 17 13.94 -4.05 8.34
N ALA A 18 15.20 -4.17 8.75
CA ALA A 18 16.06 -5.31 8.41
C ALA A 18 15.43 -6.66 8.78
N PRO A 19 14.84 -6.88 9.98
CA PRO A 19 14.25 -8.17 10.32
C PRO A 19 13.12 -8.57 9.37
N ILE A 20 12.20 -7.65 9.07
CA ILE A 20 11.07 -7.92 8.18
C ILE A 20 11.52 -8.03 6.72
N ARG A 21 12.52 -7.25 6.27
CA ARG A 21 13.11 -7.39 4.94
C ARG A 21 13.81 -8.73 4.75
N THR A 22 14.53 -9.22 5.75
CA THR A 22 15.13 -10.56 5.69
C THR A 22 14.06 -11.65 5.68
N TRP A 23 13.04 -11.51 6.54
CA TRP A 23 11.93 -12.47 6.63
C TRP A 23 11.10 -12.53 5.34
N ALA A 24 10.73 -11.38 4.80
CA ALA A 24 9.90 -11.24 3.60
C ALA A 24 10.69 -11.22 2.29
N SER A 25 12.01 -11.03 2.32
CA SER A 25 12.91 -11.01 1.17
C SER A 25 12.30 -10.34 -0.09
N PRO A 26 11.86 -9.07 -0.01
CA PRO A 26 10.99 -8.48 -1.01
C PRO A 26 11.65 -8.39 -2.39
N ARG A 27 10.85 -8.56 -3.45
CA ARG A 27 11.23 -8.31 -4.85
C ARG A 27 10.49 -7.10 -5.40
N TYR A 28 11.17 -6.33 -6.23
CA TYR A 28 10.67 -5.07 -6.76
C TYR A 28 10.84 -5.04 -8.28
N TYR A 29 9.77 -4.68 -8.98
CA TYR A 29 9.68 -4.62 -10.43
C TYR A 29 9.14 -3.25 -10.86
N GLY A 30 9.64 -2.72 -11.97
CA GLY A 30 9.09 -1.51 -12.59
C GLY A 30 9.24 -0.22 -11.79
N LEU A 31 10.08 -0.16 -10.73
CA LEU A 31 10.24 1.07 -9.93
C LEU A 31 10.77 2.25 -10.76
N GLU A 32 11.42 1.97 -11.89
CA GLU A 32 11.83 2.92 -12.91
C GLU A 32 10.67 3.68 -13.56
N ASN A 33 9.46 3.10 -13.57
CA ASN A 33 8.25 3.73 -14.08
C ASN A 33 7.77 4.89 -13.21
N ILE A 34 8.22 4.97 -11.95
CA ILE A 34 7.92 6.11 -11.08
C ILE A 34 8.72 7.33 -11.60
N PRO A 35 8.04 8.42 -12.01
CA PRO A 35 8.71 9.65 -12.44
C PRO A 35 9.68 10.16 -11.38
N ALA A 36 10.89 10.51 -11.82
CA ALA A 36 11.94 11.02 -10.93
C ALA A 36 11.62 12.42 -10.38
N GLU A 37 10.86 13.20 -11.13
CA GLU A 37 10.49 14.58 -10.81
C GLU A 37 9.03 14.85 -11.19
N GLY A 38 8.48 15.94 -10.66
CA GLY A 38 7.09 16.35 -10.91
C GLY A 38 6.05 15.54 -10.13
N PRO A 39 4.78 15.97 -10.18
CA PRO A 39 3.72 15.30 -9.44
C PRO A 39 3.52 13.88 -9.95
N VAL A 40 3.27 12.94 -9.04
CA VAL A 40 2.82 11.59 -9.41
C VAL A 40 1.93 11.03 -8.31
N LEU A 41 0.84 10.37 -8.71
CA LEU A 41 -0.07 9.69 -7.81
C LEU A 41 0.07 8.17 -7.96
N LEU A 42 0.69 7.53 -6.97
CA LEU A 42 0.81 6.08 -6.90
C LEU A 42 -0.51 5.52 -6.35
N VAL A 43 -1.11 4.59 -7.08
CA VAL A 43 -2.41 3.98 -6.72
C VAL A 43 -2.21 2.48 -6.55
N GLY A 44 -2.30 2.01 -5.30
CA GLY A 44 -2.06 0.60 -4.99
C GLY A 44 -3.21 -0.12 -4.30
N ASN A 45 -3.12 -1.44 -4.25
CA ASN A 45 -3.99 -2.28 -3.41
C ASN A 45 -3.56 -2.19 -1.94
N HIS A 46 -4.51 -2.20 -1.00
CA HIS A 46 -4.18 -2.14 0.42
C HIS A 46 -4.16 -3.54 1.03
N ASN A 47 -3.01 -4.18 1.23
CA ASN A 47 -3.03 -5.54 1.78
C ASN A 47 -3.40 -5.58 3.26
N LEU A 48 -3.64 -6.80 3.75
CA LEU A 48 -4.04 -7.08 5.13
C LEU A 48 -3.17 -6.33 6.16
N LEU A 49 -3.83 -5.72 7.15
CA LEU A 49 -3.29 -4.84 8.20
C LEU A 49 -2.75 -3.48 7.71
N GLY A 50 -2.42 -3.32 6.43
CA GLY A 50 -1.97 -2.06 5.86
C GLY A 50 -0.64 -1.49 6.37
N GLY A 51 -0.01 -2.16 7.35
CA GLY A 51 1.19 -1.68 8.03
C GLY A 51 2.51 -2.23 7.49
N PHE A 52 2.48 -3.18 6.53
CA PHE A 52 3.69 -3.84 6.04
C PHE A 52 4.11 -3.39 4.64
N ASP A 53 3.15 -3.01 3.79
CA ASP A 53 3.44 -2.72 2.39
C ASP A 53 4.26 -1.42 2.24
N ALA A 54 3.75 -0.31 2.79
CA ALA A 54 4.39 1.00 2.64
C ALA A 54 5.79 1.06 3.27
N PRO A 55 6.04 0.53 4.48
CA PRO A 55 7.39 0.54 5.05
C PRO A 55 8.40 -0.26 4.23
N LEU A 56 7.99 -1.29 3.48
CA LEU A 56 8.88 -2.05 2.60
C LEU A 56 9.06 -1.41 1.22
N LEU A 57 8.05 -0.71 0.70
CA LEU A 57 8.08 -0.08 -0.61
C LEU A 57 8.76 1.29 -0.60
N LEU A 58 8.31 2.22 0.26
CA LEU A 58 8.66 3.64 0.12
C LEU A 58 10.16 3.91 0.31
N PRO A 59 10.85 3.30 1.30
CA PRO A 59 12.29 3.49 1.45
C PRO A 59 13.08 2.91 0.27
N GLU A 60 12.57 1.84 -0.34
CA GLU A 60 13.22 1.24 -1.51
C GLU A 60 13.09 2.13 -2.75
N VAL A 61 11.94 2.77 -2.95
CA VAL A 61 11.75 3.78 -3.99
C VAL A 61 12.68 4.96 -3.76
N LEU A 62 12.77 5.46 -2.51
CA LEU A 62 13.70 6.54 -2.17
C LEU A 62 15.16 6.15 -2.49
N ARG A 63 15.58 4.95 -2.09
CA ARG A 63 16.94 4.45 -2.32
C ARG A 63 17.29 4.27 -3.79
N ARG A 64 16.38 3.72 -4.60
CA ARG A 64 16.65 3.40 -6.02
C ARG A 64 16.34 4.54 -6.98
N ARG A 65 15.41 5.43 -6.62
CA ARG A 65 14.89 6.50 -7.51
C ARG A 65 15.16 7.91 -6.98
N GLY A 66 15.67 8.05 -5.76
CA GLY A 66 15.82 9.36 -5.12
C GLY A 66 14.47 10.03 -4.80
N ARG A 67 13.37 9.27 -4.84
CA ARG A 67 12.01 9.81 -4.77
C ARG A 67 11.37 9.51 -3.43
N LEU A 68 11.17 10.55 -2.61
CA LEU A 68 10.36 10.42 -1.39
C LEU A 68 8.88 10.32 -1.76
N ILE A 69 8.25 9.22 -1.38
CA ILE A 69 6.81 9.03 -1.56
C ILE A 69 6.07 9.47 -0.29
N ARG A 70 5.08 10.32 -0.45
CA ARG A 70 4.25 10.88 0.63
C ARG A 70 3.04 9.99 0.85
N GLY A 71 2.98 9.29 1.98
CA GLY A 71 1.84 8.47 2.37
C GLY A 71 0.65 9.30 2.89
N LEU A 72 -0.57 8.95 2.49
CA LEU A 72 -1.79 9.49 3.09
C LEU A 72 -2.26 8.57 4.23
N ALA A 73 -1.93 8.92 5.46
CA ALA A 73 -2.26 8.12 6.63
C ALA A 73 -3.72 8.33 7.06
N GLU A 74 -4.40 7.22 7.38
CA GLU A 74 -5.76 7.23 7.91
C GLU A 74 -5.82 7.88 9.31
N HIS A 75 -7.00 8.38 9.66
CA HIS A 75 -7.20 9.12 10.91
C HIS A 75 -6.84 8.28 12.14
N VAL A 76 -7.11 6.97 12.11
CA VAL A 76 -6.85 6.02 13.20
C VAL A 76 -5.36 5.90 13.51
N LEU A 77 -4.53 5.75 12.47
CA LEU A 77 -3.07 5.67 12.61
C LEU A 77 -2.47 6.97 13.17
N ILE A 78 -3.04 8.11 12.80
CA ILE A 78 -2.62 9.44 13.27
C ILE A 78 -3.10 9.71 14.70
N GLY A 79 -4.13 9.02 15.19
CA GLY A 79 -4.63 9.14 16.56
C GLY A 79 -3.78 8.42 17.60
N ALA A 80 -2.96 7.44 17.19
CA ALA A 80 -2.13 6.66 18.10
C ALA A 80 -0.93 7.48 18.63
N PRO A 81 -0.68 7.51 19.96
CA PRO A 81 0.46 8.22 20.54
C PRO A 81 1.79 7.77 19.95
N GLY A 82 2.67 8.72 19.60
CA GLY A 82 3.99 8.45 19.01
C GLY A 82 3.97 8.10 17.51
N VAL A 83 2.95 7.37 17.04
CA VAL A 83 2.82 6.94 15.63
C VAL A 83 2.66 8.12 14.70
N ARG A 84 1.86 9.12 15.08
CA ARG A 84 1.69 10.35 14.29
C ARG A 84 3.01 11.06 13.98
N HIS A 85 3.82 11.29 15.01
CA HIS A 85 5.07 12.02 14.87
C HIS A 85 6.05 11.25 13.98
N LEU A 86 6.12 9.94 14.14
CA LEU A 86 6.93 9.06 13.30
C LEU A 86 6.48 9.11 11.84
N LEU A 87 5.19 8.93 11.57
CA LEU A 87 4.63 8.99 10.22
C LEU A 87 4.89 10.34 9.55
N GLN A 88 4.69 11.43 10.28
CA GLN A 88 4.93 12.79 9.78
C GLN A 88 6.42 13.05 9.51
N TYR A 89 7.30 12.53 10.37
CA TYR A 89 8.75 12.62 10.21
C TYR A 89 9.20 11.99 8.89
N TYR A 90 8.69 10.79 8.59
CA TYR A 90 8.94 10.09 7.32
C TYR A 90 8.07 10.56 6.15
N GLY A 91 7.42 11.73 6.28
CA GLY A 91 6.74 12.42 5.18
C GLY A 91 5.28 12.06 4.96
N ALA A 92 4.68 11.16 5.74
CA ALA A 92 3.26 10.90 5.65
C ALA A 92 2.44 12.07 6.20
N VAL A 93 1.29 12.34 5.58
CA VAL A 93 0.37 13.40 5.98
C VAL A 93 -1.02 12.82 6.25
N ARG A 94 -1.90 13.60 6.89
CA ARG A 94 -3.30 13.20 7.06
C ARG A 94 -3.94 13.00 5.69
N GLY A 95 -4.60 11.87 5.47
CA GLY A 95 -5.28 11.53 4.22
C GLY A 95 -6.54 12.35 3.96
N THR A 96 -6.36 13.64 3.65
CA THR A 96 -7.44 14.54 3.19
C THR A 96 -7.22 14.89 1.72
N ARG A 97 -8.30 15.18 0.99
CA ARG A 97 -8.21 15.65 -0.41
C ARG A 97 -7.38 16.94 -0.52
N ALA A 98 -7.53 17.84 0.45
CA ALA A 98 -6.76 19.09 0.51
C ALA A 98 -5.25 18.84 0.63
N ASN A 99 -4.82 17.90 1.50
CA ASN A 99 -3.41 17.57 1.63
C ASN A 99 -2.87 16.86 0.38
N CYS A 100 -3.66 15.94 -0.21
CA CYS A 100 -3.30 15.27 -1.46
C CYS A 100 -3.07 16.28 -2.58
N ARG A 101 -4.04 17.20 -2.80
CA ARG A 101 -3.93 18.29 -3.77
C ARG A 101 -2.68 19.14 -3.52
N ALA A 102 -2.48 19.62 -2.29
CA ALA A 102 -1.36 20.49 -1.97
C ALA A 102 0.00 19.82 -2.21
N LEU A 103 0.12 18.51 -1.99
CA LEU A 103 1.33 17.76 -2.30
C LEU A 103 1.54 17.62 -3.82
N LEU A 104 0.50 17.25 -4.57
CA LEU A 104 0.60 17.14 -6.02
C LEU A 104 0.89 18.50 -6.68
N GLU A 105 0.25 19.59 -6.25
CA GLU A 105 0.54 20.94 -6.75
C GLU A 105 1.97 21.40 -6.42
N ALA A 106 2.57 20.87 -5.34
CA ALA A 106 3.97 21.09 -5.00
C ALA A 106 4.95 20.17 -5.77
N GLY A 107 4.46 19.35 -6.70
CA GLY A 107 5.27 18.42 -7.48
C GLY A 107 5.78 17.21 -6.70
N GLU A 108 5.11 16.83 -5.62
CA GLU A 108 5.48 15.68 -4.77
C GLU A 108 4.91 14.37 -5.33
N ALA A 109 5.50 13.25 -4.93
CA ALA A 109 4.98 11.92 -5.22
C ALA A 109 4.09 11.45 -4.06
N VAL A 110 2.85 11.07 -4.33
CA VAL A 110 1.86 10.71 -3.29
C VAL A 110 1.39 9.28 -3.52
N ILE A 111 1.24 8.47 -2.46
CA ILE A 111 0.63 7.14 -2.56
C ILE A 111 -0.74 7.08 -1.87
N VAL A 112 -1.70 6.45 -2.55
CA VAL A 112 -3.06 6.22 -2.06
C VAL A 112 -3.51 4.80 -2.31
N PHE A 113 -4.38 4.31 -1.44
CA PHE A 113 -5.01 3.00 -1.57
C PHE A 113 -6.53 3.18 -1.65
N PRO A 114 -7.15 3.12 -2.86
CA PRO A 114 -8.56 3.46 -3.02
C PRO A 114 -9.51 2.57 -2.19
N GLY A 115 -9.14 1.31 -1.93
CA GLY A 115 -9.91 0.44 -1.06
C GLY A 115 -9.88 0.80 0.42
N GLY A 116 -8.90 1.61 0.85
CA GLY A 116 -8.75 2.10 2.23
C GLY A 116 -8.79 0.99 3.27
N GLY A 117 -9.24 1.34 4.48
CA GLY A 117 -9.38 0.40 5.60
C GLY A 117 -10.15 -0.88 5.27
N ARG A 118 -11.13 -0.86 4.35
CA ARG A 118 -11.91 -2.05 3.98
C ARG A 118 -11.08 -3.15 3.31
N GLU A 119 -10.08 -2.76 2.50
CA GLU A 119 -9.09 -3.68 1.96
C GLU A 119 -8.06 -4.10 3.02
N ALA A 120 -7.69 -3.21 3.95
CA ALA A 120 -6.76 -3.52 5.04
C ALA A 120 -7.34 -4.50 6.09
N VAL A 121 -8.66 -4.46 6.32
CA VAL A 121 -9.40 -5.37 7.22
C VAL A 121 -10.26 -6.37 6.45
N ARG A 122 -9.75 -6.83 5.31
CA ARG A 122 -10.42 -7.82 4.45
C ARG A 122 -10.86 -9.07 5.20
N ARG A 123 -11.88 -9.72 4.67
CA ARG A 123 -12.49 -10.94 5.21
C ARG A 123 -11.90 -12.19 4.57
N LYS A 124 -12.20 -13.33 5.17
CA LYS A 124 -11.83 -14.64 4.63
C LYS A 124 -12.34 -14.78 3.21
N GLY A 125 -11.45 -15.20 2.30
CA GLY A 125 -11.76 -15.36 0.88
C GLY A 125 -11.62 -14.08 0.04
N GLU A 126 -11.35 -12.92 0.65
CA GLU A 126 -11.20 -11.63 -0.07
C GLU A 126 -9.74 -11.29 -0.42
N LYS A 127 -8.85 -12.28 -0.31
CA LYS A 127 -7.43 -12.14 -0.56
C LYS A 127 -7.16 -11.58 -1.96
N TYR A 128 -6.32 -10.54 -1.99
CA TYR A 128 -5.97 -9.74 -3.17
C TYR A 128 -7.13 -9.17 -4.00
N GLN A 129 -8.36 -9.09 -3.45
CA GLN A 129 -9.48 -8.46 -4.15
C GLN A 129 -9.46 -6.94 -3.99
N LEU A 130 -9.61 -6.22 -5.11
CA LEU A 130 -9.73 -4.77 -5.13
C LEU A 130 -11.16 -4.34 -4.76
N ARG A 131 -11.37 -3.83 -3.55
CA ARG A 131 -12.67 -3.37 -3.02
C ARG A 131 -12.70 -1.85 -2.89
N TRP A 132 -12.82 -1.18 -4.03
CA TRP A 132 -12.81 0.28 -4.10
C TRP A 132 -14.19 0.91 -3.84
N GLU A 133 -15.27 0.14 -3.91
CA GLU A 133 -16.63 0.58 -3.55
C GLU A 133 -17.05 1.89 -4.24
N GLY A 134 -16.70 2.03 -5.54
CA GLY A 134 -17.01 3.22 -6.33
C GLY A 134 -16.18 4.46 -6.00
N ARG A 135 -15.17 4.37 -5.13
CA ARG A 135 -14.30 5.51 -4.78
C ARG A 135 -13.41 5.90 -5.96
N THR A 136 -13.68 7.07 -6.53
CA THR A 136 -12.95 7.65 -7.68
C THR A 136 -12.15 8.90 -7.31
N GLY A 137 -12.07 9.24 -6.02
CA GLY A 137 -11.43 10.48 -5.56
C GLY A 137 -9.97 10.64 -6.01
N PHE A 138 -9.22 9.54 -6.12
CA PHE A 138 -7.84 9.58 -6.64
C PHE A 138 -7.80 9.95 -8.13
N ALA A 139 -8.72 9.44 -8.95
CA ALA A 139 -8.81 9.73 -10.37
C ALA A 139 -9.21 11.20 -10.58
N ARG A 140 -10.17 11.70 -9.81
CA ARG A 140 -10.53 13.12 -9.80
C ARG A 140 -9.34 14.02 -9.45
N MET A 141 -8.56 13.66 -8.42
CA MET A 141 -7.34 14.42 -8.08
C MET A 141 -6.32 14.42 -9.22
N ALA A 142 -6.10 13.28 -9.88
CA ALA A 142 -5.19 13.20 -11.02
C ALA A 142 -5.64 14.08 -12.19
N ILE A 143 -6.94 14.07 -12.52
CA ILE A 143 -7.51 14.91 -13.59
C ILE A 143 -7.33 16.39 -13.26
N GLU A 144 -7.71 16.81 -12.04
CA GLU A 144 -7.65 18.22 -11.62
C GLU A 144 -6.22 18.75 -11.47
N THR A 145 -5.24 17.91 -11.12
CA THR A 145 -3.84 18.33 -10.92
C THR A 145 -2.94 18.05 -12.13
N GLY A 146 -3.41 17.27 -13.09
CA GLY A 146 -2.61 16.77 -14.21
C GLY A 146 -1.55 15.72 -13.80
N ALA A 147 -1.59 15.23 -12.56
CA ALA A 147 -0.60 14.26 -12.08
C ALA A 147 -0.79 12.88 -12.75
N PRO A 148 0.24 12.30 -13.38
CA PRO A 148 0.17 10.92 -13.87
C PRO A 148 -0.09 9.95 -12.73
N ILE A 149 -0.84 8.89 -13.02
CA ILE A 149 -1.11 7.80 -12.09
C ILE A 149 -0.17 6.64 -12.36
N VAL A 150 0.53 6.14 -11.34
CA VAL A 150 1.32 4.92 -11.42
C VAL A 150 0.62 3.82 -10.62
N PRO A 151 0.08 2.77 -11.27
CA PRO A 151 -0.48 1.60 -10.58
C PRO A 151 0.62 0.87 -9.81
N VAL A 152 0.38 0.53 -8.55
CA VAL A 152 1.35 -0.20 -7.70
C VAL A 152 0.70 -1.47 -7.14
N ALA A 153 1.12 -2.63 -7.63
CA ALA A 153 0.66 -3.91 -7.11
C ALA A 153 1.59 -4.41 -6.00
N MET A 154 0.98 -4.98 -4.95
CA MET A 154 1.68 -5.54 -3.79
C MET A 154 1.08 -6.88 -3.41
N ILE A 155 1.90 -7.92 -3.29
CA ILE A 155 1.46 -9.24 -2.78
C ILE A 155 2.46 -9.80 -1.76
N GLY A 156 2.01 -10.72 -0.91
CA GLY A 156 2.84 -11.48 0.03
C GLY A 156 2.26 -11.53 1.45
N ILE A 157 1.88 -10.39 2.02
CA ILE A 157 1.39 -10.34 3.42
C ILE A 157 0.09 -11.13 3.62
N ASP A 158 -0.81 -11.14 2.62
CA ASP A 158 -2.03 -11.97 2.69
C ASP A 158 -1.71 -13.47 2.60
N ASP A 159 -0.53 -13.86 2.11
CA ASP A 159 -0.03 -15.25 2.19
C ASP A 159 0.55 -15.55 3.58
N ALA A 160 1.10 -14.52 4.25
CA ALA A 160 1.74 -14.67 5.55
C ALA A 160 0.77 -14.97 6.70
N TYR A 161 -0.53 -14.66 6.52
CA TYR A 161 -1.57 -14.85 7.52
C TYR A 161 -2.80 -15.58 6.98
N ASP A 162 -3.47 -16.33 7.87
CA ASP A 162 -4.83 -16.80 7.69
C ASP A 162 -5.77 -16.00 8.58
N ILE A 163 -6.95 -15.65 8.07
CA ILE A 163 -8.04 -15.09 8.86
C ILE A 163 -8.79 -16.25 9.53
N LEU A 164 -8.73 -16.28 10.87
CA LEU A 164 -9.45 -17.24 11.70
C LEU A 164 -10.90 -16.82 11.90
N VAL A 165 -11.10 -15.55 12.22
CA VAL A 165 -12.40 -14.96 12.54
C VAL A 165 -12.47 -13.61 11.88
N ASP A 166 -13.50 -13.43 11.05
CA ASP A 166 -13.74 -12.17 10.37
C ASP A 166 -14.07 -11.05 11.35
N GLY A 167 -13.70 -9.83 10.93
CA GLY A 167 -13.96 -8.61 11.67
C GLY A 167 -15.43 -8.40 11.99
N ASP A 168 -16.39 -9.01 11.28
CA ASP A 168 -17.86 -8.97 11.45
C ASP A 168 -18.50 -10.13 12.23
N HIS A 169 -17.69 -11.09 12.68
CA HIS A 169 -18.15 -12.24 13.46
C HIS A 169 -18.67 -11.89 14.88
N LEU A 170 -19.74 -12.57 15.33
CA LEU A 170 -20.37 -12.33 16.63
C LEU A 170 -19.41 -12.44 17.83
N ALA A 171 -18.42 -13.34 17.75
CA ALA A 171 -17.41 -13.50 18.79
C ALA A 171 -16.54 -12.26 19.03
N LEU A 172 -16.40 -11.38 18.03
CA LEU A 172 -15.62 -10.14 18.15
C LEU A 172 -16.45 -8.94 18.61
N ARG A 173 -17.70 -9.12 19.04
CA ARG A 173 -18.54 -8.02 19.58
C ARG A 173 -17.85 -7.18 20.66
N PRO A 174 -17.15 -7.76 21.67
CA PRO A 174 -16.44 -6.94 22.65
C PRO A 174 -15.33 -6.08 22.02
N LEU A 175 -14.62 -6.61 21.02
CA LEU A 175 -13.59 -5.88 20.30
C LEU A 175 -14.19 -4.76 19.43
N ARG A 176 -15.31 -4.99 18.74
CA ARG A 176 -16.03 -3.95 17.99
C ARG A 176 -16.40 -2.78 18.87
N TRP A 177 -16.98 -3.07 20.03
CA TRP A 177 -17.39 -2.05 20.98
C TRP A 177 -16.20 -1.20 21.42
N LEU A 178 -15.04 -1.83 21.65
CA LEU A 178 -13.80 -1.09 21.95
C LEU A 178 -13.33 -0.24 20.75
N VAL A 179 -13.38 -0.78 19.53
CA VAL A 179 -13.04 -0.06 18.29
C VAL A 179 -13.95 1.17 18.10
N GLU A 180 -15.26 1.01 18.31
CA GLU A 180 -16.25 2.10 18.28
C GLU A 180 -15.99 3.13 19.37
N ALA A 181 -15.67 2.69 20.61
CA ALA A 181 -15.33 3.57 21.72
C ALA A 181 -14.08 4.41 21.45
N LEU A 182 -13.18 3.94 20.58
CA LEU A 182 -12.01 4.68 20.09
C LEU A 182 -12.33 5.60 18.89
N GLY A 183 -13.60 5.73 18.50
CA GLY A 183 -14.05 6.57 17.38
C GLY A 183 -13.78 5.97 16.00
N ILE A 184 -13.50 4.68 15.92
CA ILE A 184 -13.24 3.95 14.67
C ILE A 184 -14.55 3.27 14.23
N ASN A 185 -14.83 3.24 12.93
CA ASN A 185 -15.98 2.49 12.41
C ASN A 185 -15.84 0.99 12.75
N ALA A 186 -16.86 0.39 13.37
CA ALA A 186 -16.89 -1.05 13.70
C ALA A 186 -16.67 -1.98 12.49
N GLU A 187 -17.01 -1.54 11.27
CA GLU A 187 -16.73 -2.29 10.05
C GLU A 187 -15.24 -2.42 9.75
N LEU A 188 -14.42 -1.55 10.34
CA LEU A 188 -12.95 -1.58 10.30
C LEU A 188 -12.36 -2.36 11.49
N THR A 189 -13.16 -3.16 12.18
CA THR A 189 -12.65 -4.07 13.23
C THR A 189 -11.67 -5.06 12.59
N PRO A 190 -10.41 -5.13 13.06
CA PRO A 190 -9.44 -6.05 12.48
C PRO A 190 -9.85 -7.50 12.71
N PRO A 191 -9.66 -8.39 11.71
CA PRO A 191 -9.91 -9.81 11.88
C PRO A 191 -8.90 -10.44 12.86
N LEU A 192 -9.25 -11.61 13.41
CA LEU A 192 -8.26 -12.42 14.13
C LEU A 192 -7.42 -13.21 13.14
N LEU A 193 -6.10 -13.08 13.28
CA LEU A 193 -5.14 -13.64 12.36
C LEU A 193 -4.30 -14.72 13.02
N LYS A 194 -3.83 -15.68 12.22
CA LYS A 194 -2.71 -16.56 12.58
C LYS A 194 -1.71 -16.62 11.43
N GLY A 195 -0.42 -16.70 11.75
CA GLY A 195 0.62 -16.99 10.76
C GLY A 195 1.20 -18.38 11.00
N ILE A 196 2.28 -18.47 11.78
CA ILE A 196 2.91 -19.75 12.15
C ILE A 196 2.15 -20.41 13.30
N GLY A 197 1.62 -21.61 13.07
CA GLY A 197 0.84 -22.34 14.06
C GLY A 197 -0.35 -21.50 14.57
N PRO A 198 -0.58 -21.39 15.90
CA PRO A 198 -1.61 -20.53 16.47
C PRO A 198 -1.12 -19.08 16.75
N THR A 199 0.09 -18.71 16.33
CA THR A 199 0.70 -17.42 16.69
C THR A 199 0.36 -16.31 15.71
N TRP A 200 0.58 -15.06 16.15
CA TRP A 200 0.50 -13.86 15.31
C TRP A 200 1.79 -13.58 14.53
N ILE A 201 2.75 -14.50 14.53
CA ILE A 201 4.01 -14.33 13.79
C ILE A 201 3.75 -14.66 12.32
N PRO A 202 4.04 -13.75 11.37
CA PRO A 202 3.78 -13.97 9.95
C PRO A 202 4.58 -15.17 9.44
N ARG A 203 3.99 -15.97 8.54
CA ARG A 203 4.76 -17.00 7.82
C ARG A 203 5.88 -16.34 6.99
N PRO A 204 7.01 -17.02 6.75
CA PRO A 204 8.13 -16.51 5.96
C PRO A 204 7.81 -16.55 4.45
N GLU A 205 6.76 -15.83 4.06
CA GLU A 205 6.36 -15.63 2.68
C GLU A 205 7.16 -14.49 2.05
N ARG A 206 7.49 -14.65 0.76
CA ARG A 206 8.14 -13.57 0.02
C ARG A 206 7.15 -12.50 -0.41
N PHE A 207 7.57 -11.23 -0.35
CA PHE A 207 6.75 -10.10 -0.78
C PHE A 207 7.19 -9.62 -2.16
N TYR A 208 6.24 -9.15 -2.95
CA TYR A 208 6.49 -8.69 -4.32
C TYR A 208 5.78 -7.37 -4.55
N PHE A 209 6.47 -6.47 -5.23
CA PHE A 209 6.03 -5.12 -5.52
C PHE A 209 6.24 -4.86 -7.01
N SER A 210 5.22 -4.37 -7.71
CA SER A 210 5.34 -3.90 -9.10
C SER A 210 4.79 -2.49 -9.23
N ALA A 211 5.51 -1.64 -9.96
CA ALA A 211 5.01 -0.34 -10.41
C ALA A 211 4.80 -0.38 -11.93
N GLY A 212 3.55 -0.24 -12.35
CA GLY A 212 3.16 -0.27 -13.75
C GLY A 212 3.50 1.01 -14.50
N ALA A 213 3.16 1.05 -15.80
CA ALA A 213 3.41 2.21 -16.63
C ALA A 213 2.57 3.43 -16.17
N PRO A 214 3.11 4.67 -16.23
CA PRO A 214 2.34 5.86 -15.91
C PRO A 214 1.15 6.07 -16.84
N ILE A 215 -0.01 6.37 -16.25
CA ILE A 215 -1.24 6.70 -16.95
C ILE A 215 -1.42 8.22 -16.91
N ASP A 216 -1.38 8.87 -18.06
CA ASP A 216 -1.59 10.31 -18.19
C ASP A 216 -3.09 10.63 -18.11
N PRO A 217 -3.53 11.50 -17.17
CA PRO A 217 -4.92 11.94 -17.09
C PRO A 217 -5.31 12.95 -18.19
N ALA A 218 -4.40 13.40 -19.04
CA ALA A 218 -4.65 14.39 -20.10
C ALA A 218 -5.92 14.13 -20.94
N PRO A 219 -6.27 12.90 -21.36
CA PRO A 219 -7.49 12.64 -22.12
C PRO A 219 -8.80 13.02 -21.40
N TRP A 220 -8.77 13.22 -20.08
CA TRP A 220 -9.94 13.52 -19.25
C TRP A 220 -9.97 14.96 -18.71
N ARG A 221 -8.95 15.81 -18.99
CA ARG A 221 -8.87 17.16 -18.42
C ARG A 221 -10.03 18.07 -18.81
N ASP A 222 -10.45 18.01 -20.07
CA ASP A 222 -11.48 18.89 -20.63
C ASP A 222 -12.88 18.24 -20.61
N ALA A 223 -13.06 17.20 -19.79
CA ALA A 223 -14.34 16.52 -19.67
C ALA A 223 -15.41 17.46 -19.04
N THR A 224 -16.58 17.54 -19.69
CA THR A 224 -17.71 18.34 -19.19
C THR A 224 -18.27 17.81 -17.87
N ASP A 225 -18.22 16.49 -17.68
CA ASP A 225 -18.58 15.81 -16.43
C ASP A 225 -17.34 15.17 -15.81
N LEU A 226 -16.84 15.80 -14.74
CA LEU A 226 -15.65 15.35 -14.02
C LEU A 226 -15.88 14.05 -13.26
N ASP A 227 -17.09 13.79 -12.77
CA ASP A 227 -17.36 12.59 -11.99
C ASP A 227 -17.46 11.37 -12.93
N GLU A 228 -18.06 11.52 -14.12
CA GLU A 228 -18.01 10.49 -15.17
C GLU A 228 -16.57 10.23 -15.63
N ALA A 229 -15.79 11.27 -15.89
CA ALA A 229 -14.39 11.16 -16.27
C ALA A 229 -13.54 10.43 -15.20
N ALA A 230 -13.78 10.75 -13.93
CA ALA A 230 -13.11 10.08 -12.81
C ALA A 230 -13.49 8.60 -12.70
N VAL A 231 -14.73 8.23 -13.02
CA VAL A 231 -15.15 6.81 -13.10
C VAL A 231 -14.41 6.10 -14.23
N GLN A 232 -14.33 6.70 -15.42
CA GLN A 232 -13.64 6.12 -16.57
C GLN A 232 -12.14 5.94 -16.31
N LEU A 233 -11.44 6.99 -15.86
CA LEU A 233 -10.02 6.90 -15.49
C LEU A 233 -9.82 5.91 -14.35
N GLY A 234 -10.71 5.90 -13.36
CA GLY A 234 -10.69 4.92 -12.28
C GLY A 234 -10.76 3.48 -12.77
N ALA A 235 -11.59 3.19 -13.78
CA ALA A 235 -11.67 1.87 -14.41
C ALA A 235 -10.38 1.48 -15.16
N VAL A 236 -9.76 2.43 -15.88
CA VAL A 236 -8.46 2.21 -16.55
C VAL A 236 -7.37 1.86 -15.53
N VAL A 237 -7.25 2.64 -14.46
CA VAL A 237 -6.27 2.41 -13.39
C VAL A 237 -6.53 1.08 -12.69
N ARG A 238 -7.81 0.75 -12.41
CA ARG A 238 -8.17 -0.55 -11.81
C ARG A 238 -7.74 -1.71 -12.70
N LYS A 239 -7.99 -1.63 -14.00
CA LYS A 239 -7.58 -2.66 -14.97
C LYS A 239 -6.06 -2.82 -14.98
N SER A 240 -5.32 -1.72 -15.08
CA SER A 240 -3.86 -1.77 -15.08
C SER A 240 -3.30 -2.34 -13.76
N LEU A 241 -3.87 -1.98 -12.61
CA LEU A 241 -3.49 -2.59 -11.32
C LEU A 241 -3.78 -4.09 -11.27
N GLN A 242 -4.87 -4.57 -11.89
CA GLN A 242 -5.18 -5.99 -11.99
C GLN A 242 -4.18 -6.75 -12.89
N GLU A 243 -3.71 -6.10 -13.97
CA GLU A 243 -2.65 -6.64 -14.82
C GLU A 243 -1.33 -6.76 -14.03
N GLU A 244 -0.96 -5.75 -13.26
CA GLU A 244 0.21 -5.79 -12.37
C GLU A 244 0.10 -6.89 -11.29
N LEU A 245 -1.09 -7.07 -10.69
CA LEU A 245 -1.34 -8.19 -9.76
C LEU A 245 -1.17 -9.54 -10.45
N THR A 246 -1.67 -9.68 -11.67
CA THR A 246 -1.55 -10.91 -12.48
C THR A 246 -0.08 -11.22 -12.77
N PHE A 247 0.69 -10.20 -13.17
CA PHE A 247 2.13 -10.31 -13.35
C PHE A 247 2.83 -10.78 -12.06
N LEU A 248 2.55 -10.15 -10.92
CA LEU A 248 3.16 -10.56 -9.65
C LEU A 248 2.80 -11.99 -9.24
N PHE A 249 1.59 -12.47 -9.55
CA PHE A 249 1.24 -13.86 -9.29
C PHE A 249 2.06 -14.83 -10.14
N ALA A 250 2.28 -14.53 -11.42
CA ALA A 250 3.15 -15.33 -12.28
C ALA A 250 4.59 -15.36 -11.76
N GLU A 251 5.14 -14.20 -11.37
CA GLU A 251 6.48 -14.11 -10.76
C GLU A 251 6.59 -14.95 -9.48
N ARG A 252 5.58 -14.88 -8.62
CA ARG A 252 5.53 -15.66 -7.37
C ARG A 252 5.43 -17.16 -7.62
N GLU A 253 4.71 -17.59 -8.64
CA GLU A 253 4.57 -19.02 -8.99
C GLU A 253 5.88 -19.60 -9.53
N GLY A 254 6.66 -18.81 -10.28
CA GLY A 254 8.00 -19.19 -10.73
C GLY A 254 9.10 -19.10 -9.67
N ASP A 255 8.83 -18.49 -8.52
CA ASP A 255 9.86 -18.22 -7.51
C ASP A 255 10.12 -19.42 -6.58
N THR A 256 11.17 -20.17 -6.90
CA THR A 256 11.70 -21.26 -6.06
C THR A 256 12.06 -20.82 -4.65
N GLY A 257 12.43 -19.55 -4.46
CA GLY A 257 12.82 -18.93 -3.19
C GLY A 257 11.66 -18.25 -2.47
N ARG A 258 10.41 -18.50 -2.86
CA ARG A 258 9.22 -17.95 -2.17
C ARG A 258 9.23 -18.30 -0.67
N THR A 259 9.45 -19.58 -0.37
CA THR A 259 9.49 -20.11 1.01
C THR A 259 10.90 -20.07 1.58
N LEU A 260 11.04 -20.07 2.91
CA LEU A 260 12.34 -20.11 3.57
C LEU A 260 13.18 -21.33 3.13
N ALA A 261 12.55 -22.51 3.03
CA ALA A 261 13.21 -23.73 2.57
C ALA A 261 13.73 -23.59 1.13
N GLY A 262 12.94 -22.97 0.25
CA GLY A 262 13.35 -22.63 -1.11
C GLY A 262 14.59 -21.73 -1.14
N ARG A 263 14.60 -20.67 -0.33
CA ARG A 263 15.76 -19.74 -0.25
C ARG A 263 17.02 -20.44 0.24
N VAL A 264 16.89 -21.29 1.26
CA VAL A 264 18.03 -22.06 1.78
C VAL A 264 18.58 -23.00 0.73
N ARG A 265 17.71 -23.71 -0.01
CA ARG A 265 18.14 -24.57 -1.13
C ARG A 265 18.89 -23.77 -2.20
N ASP A 266 18.38 -22.61 -2.58
CA ASP A 266 18.97 -21.78 -3.64
C ASP A 266 20.32 -21.14 -3.23
N MET A 267 20.64 -21.11 -1.92
CA MET A 267 21.94 -20.65 -1.38
C MET A 267 23.01 -21.75 -1.34
N LEU A 268 22.63 -23.03 -1.46
CA LEU A 268 23.59 -24.14 -1.42
C LEU A 268 24.18 -24.36 -2.83
N PRO A 269 25.50 -24.30 -3.00
CA PRO A 269 26.13 -24.68 -4.25
C PRO A 269 25.99 -26.19 -4.40
N PHE A 270 25.23 -26.63 -5.39
CA PHE A 270 25.28 -28.02 -5.87
C PHE A 270 26.45 -28.18 -6.83
#